data_AF-A0AAD9X0Y4-F1
#
_entry.id   AF-A0AAD9X0Y4-F1
#
_cell.length_a   1.000
_cell.length_b   1.000
_cell.length_c   1.000
_cell.angle_alpha   90.00
_cell.angle_beta   90.00
_cell.angle_gamma   90.00
#
_symmetry.space_group_name_H-M   'P 1'
#
loop_
_entity.id
_entity.type
_entity.pdbx_description
1 polymer ?
#
loop_
_entity_poly.entity_id
_entity_poly.type
_entity_poly.pdbx_seq_one_letter_code
_entity_poly.pdbx_strand_id
1 'polypeptide(L)'
;MRSTQISESFNANLKDYLKPNLNVEQFFMHFEMVVNDKRYKELEVEYDSCYRLVNLKISCKILIQAREVYTKTIFKEFQDQFEEAVDLNLTPCVVDGKSFLYMLTDDHS
;
A
#
# COMPACT_ATOMS: atom_id res chain seq x y z
N MET A 1 -2.61 26.73 -17.48
CA MET A 1 -3.79 25.92 -17.87
C MET A 1 -4.18 24.87 -16.83
N ARG A 2 -3.25 24.28 -16.05
CA ARG A 2 -3.58 23.33 -14.97
C ARG A 2 -4.49 23.91 -13.87
N SER A 3 -4.26 25.17 -13.49
CA SER A 3 -5.06 25.87 -12.47
C SER A 3 -6.52 26.05 -12.89
N THR A 4 -6.78 26.36 -14.16
CA THR A 4 -8.13 26.55 -14.72
C THR A 4 -8.93 25.25 -14.66
N GLN A 5 -8.36 24.13 -15.11
CA GLN A 5 -9.01 22.81 -15.03
C GLN A 5 -9.32 22.38 -13.59
N ILE A 6 -8.41 22.65 -12.65
CA ILE A 6 -8.65 22.35 -11.23
C ILE A 6 -9.85 23.17 -10.72
N SER A 7 -9.87 24.48 -11.00
CA SER A 7 -10.97 25.35 -10.56
C SER A 7 -12.32 24.98 -11.18
N GLU A 8 -12.33 24.57 -12.45
CA GLU A 8 -13.53 24.13 -13.15
C GLU A 8 -14.07 22.82 -12.57
N SER A 9 -13.20 21.82 -12.35
CA SER A 9 -13.63 20.55 -11.75
C SER A 9 -14.08 20.71 -10.29
N PHE A 10 -13.45 21.63 -9.55
CA PHE A 10 -13.83 21.94 -8.18
C PHE A 10 -15.18 22.64 -8.12
N ASN A 11 -15.41 23.65 -8.97
CA ASN A 11 -16.70 24.33 -9.08
C ASN A 11 -17.80 23.41 -9.60
N ALA A 12 -17.49 22.49 -10.53
CA ALA A 12 -18.44 21.49 -10.99
C ALA A 12 -18.90 20.58 -9.84
N ASN A 13 -17.98 20.11 -9.00
CA ASN A 13 -18.33 19.39 -7.77
C ASN A 13 -19.16 20.26 -6.81
N LEU A 14 -18.80 21.53 -6.63
CA LEU A 14 -19.51 22.41 -5.69
C LEU A 14 -20.95 22.72 -6.11
N LYS A 15 -21.23 22.77 -7.41
CA LYS A 15 -22.57 23.12 -7.95
C LYS A 15 -23.67 22.18 -7.46
N ASP A 16 -23.37 20.89 -7.32
CA ASP A 16 -24.35 19.91 -6.85
C ASP A 16 -24.77 20.16 -5.39
N TYR A 17 -23.91 20.84 -4.64
CA TYR A 17 -24.07 21.17 -3.23
C TYR A 17 -24.59 22.61 -3.00
N LEU A 18 -24.46 23.49 -3.98
CA LEU A 18 -24.90 24.89 -3.95
C LEU A 18 -26.26 25.10 -4.64
N LYS A 19 -27.29 24.37 -4.21
CA LYS A 19 -28.64 24.56 -4.77
C LYS A 19 -29.21 25.93 -4.36
N PRO A 20 -29.79 26.71 -5.29
CA PRO A 20 -30.29 28.06 -5.00
C PRO A 20 -31.38 28.14 -3.92
N ASN A 21 -32.07 27.02 -3.67
CA ASN A 21 -33.18 26.93 -2.74
C ASN A 21 -32.77 26.49 -1.33
N LEU A 22 -31.47 26.27 -1.09
CA LEU A 22 -30.95 25.94 0.25
C LEU A 22 -30.86 27.21 1.09
N ASN A 23 -31.45 27.17 2.29
CA ASN A 23 -31.16 28.18 3.29
C ASN A 23 -29.74 27.97 3.87
N VAL A 24 -29.23 28.99 4.58
CA VAL A 24 -27.84 28.98 5.10
C VAL A 24 -27.57 27.79 6.03
N GLU A 25 -28.55 27.40 6.86
CA GLU A 25 -28.44 26.26 7.76
C GLU A 25 -28.31 24.94 6.98
N GLN A 26 -29.16 24.72 5.98
CA GLN A 26 -29.13 23.54 5.13
C GLN A 26 -27.84 23.47 4.30
N PHE A 27 -27.30 24.61 3.88
CA PHE A 27 -26.00 24.67 3.23
C PHE A 27 -24.89 24.12 4.13
N PHE A 28 -24.81 24.58 5.40
CA PHE A 28 -23.78 24.10 6.33
C PHE A 28 -23.91 22.60 6.62
N MET A 29 -25.12 22.10 6.85
CA MET A 29 -25.36 20.66 7.01
C MET A 29 -24.85 19.86 5.80
N HIS A 30 -25.18 20.30 4.59
CA HIS A 30 -24.80 19.58 3.38
C HIS A 30 -23.31 19.66 3.10
N PHE A 31 -22.71 20.84 3.29
CA PHE A 31 -21.27 21.05 3.17
C PHE A 31 -20.49 20.18 4.14
N GLU A 32 -20.93 20.08 5.39
CA GLU A 32 -20.30 19.23 6.39
C GLU A 32 -20.33 17.74 5.99
N MET A 33 -21.46 17.26 5.47
CA MET A 33 -21.55 15.88 4.94
C MET A 33 -20.52 15.62 3.83
N VAL A 34 -20.36 16.56 2.89
CA VAL A 34 -19.40 16.43 1.78
C VAL A 34 -17.96 16.46 2.26
N VAL A 35 -17.64 17.34 3.22
CA VAL A 35 -16.31 17.39 3.83
C VAL A 35 -16.01 16.08 4.54
N ASN A 36 -16.97 15.52 5.27
CA ASN A 36 -16.81 14.24 5.97
C ASN A 36 -16.65 13.07 4.98
N ASP A 37 -17.41 13.03 3.89
CA ASP A 37 -17.23 12.02 2.82
C ASP A 37 -15.82 12.07 2.21
N LYS A 38 -15.31 13.27 1.93
CA LYS A 38 -13.95 13.45 1.40
C LYS A 38 -12.88 13.01 2.40
N ARG A 39 -12.99 13.45 3.66
CA ARG A 39 -12.08 13.03 4.73
C ARG A 39 -12.11 11.52 4.95
N TYR A 40 -13.29 10.91 4.87
CA TYR A 40 -13.44 9.47 5.00
C TYR A 40 -12.71 8.72 3.88
N LYS A 41 -12.84 9.18 2.63
CA LYS A 41 -12.11 8.61 1.48
C LYS A 41 -10.60 8.78 1.62
N GLU A 42 -10.13 9.93 2.08
CA GLU A 42 -8.71 10.16 2.38
C GLU A 42 -8.20 9.19 3.46
N LEU A 43 -8.98 9.00 4.52
CA LEU A 43 -8.66 8.08 5.62
C LEU A 43 -8.65 6.61 5.16
N GLU A 44 -9.58 6.21 4.30
CA GLU A 44 -9.61 4.86 3.72
C GLU A 44 -8.36 4.58 2.89
N VAL A 45 -7.94 5.54 2.06
CA VAL A 45 -6.70 5.44 1.26
C VAL A 45 -5.46 5.39 2.14
N GLU A 46 -5.39 6.25 3.17
CA GLU A 46 -4.28 6.22 4.13
C GLU A 46 -4.23 4.87 4.85
N TYR A 47 -5.37 4.35 5.29
CA TYR A 47 -5.45 3.05 5.94
C TYR A 47 -5.00 1.91 5.05
N ASP A 48 -5.45 1.88 3.81
CA ASP A 48 -5.04 0.88 2.85
C ASP A 48 -3.54 0.97 2.51
N SER A 49 -2.93 2.15 2.61
CA SER A 49 -1.50 2.33 2.37
C SER A 49 -0.62 2.01 3.59
N CYS A 50 -1.03 2.44 4.79
CA CYS A 50 -0.20 2.41 5.99
C CYS A 50 -0.51 1.22 6.90
N TYR A 51 -1.79 0.85 7.01
CA TYR A 51 -2.25 -0.07 8.05
C TYR A 51 -2.71 -1.43 7.51
N ARG A 52 -3.15 -1.51 6.25
CA ARG A 52 -3.52 -2.79 5.64
C ARG A 52 -2.27 -3.66 5.47
N LEU A 53 -2.12 -4.62 6.38
CA LEU A 53 -1.03 -5.59 6.41
C LEU A 53 -0.90 -6.31 5.08
N VAL A 54 0.34 -6.42 4.59
CA VAL A 54 0.66 -7.29 3.45
C VAL A 54 0.66 -8.73 3.97
N ASN A 55 -0.09 -9.59 3.30
CA ASN A 55 -0.12 -11.00 3.63
C ASN A 55 1.27 -11.62 3.45
N LEU A 56 1.62 -12.49 4.38
CA LEU A 56 2.85 -13.27 4.29
C LEU A 56 2.69 -14.31 3.18
N LYS A 57 3.52 -14.24 2.15
CA LYS A 57 3.59 -15.25 1.09
C LYS A 57 4.20 -16.55 1.61
N ILE A 58 5.26 -16.43 2.42
CA ILE A 58 5.95 -17.53 3.08
C ILE A 58 5.86 -17.32 4.59
N SER A 59 5.36 -18.31 5.32
CA SER A 59 5.26 -18.25 6.77
C SER A 59 6.62 -18.56 7.41
N CYS A 60 7.47 -17.53 7.54
CA CYS A 60 8.77 -17.65 8.21
C CYS A 60 9.04 -16.49 9.19
N LYS A 61 9.90 -16.75 10.19
CA LYS A 61 10.21 -15.78 11.24
C LYS A 61 10.81 -14.47 10.70
N ILE A 62 11.60 -14.55 9.64
CA ILE A 62 12.25 -13.39 9.01
C ILE A 62 11.19 -12.45 8.44
N LEU A 63 10.24 -12.97 7.66
CA LEU A 63 9.17 -12.15 7.07
C LEU A 63 8.21 -11.61 8.14
N ILE A 64 7.94 -12.37 9.20
CA ILE A 64 7.14 -11.86 10.34
C ILE A 64 7.85 -10.65 10.96
N GLN A 65 9.14 -10.74 11.25
CA GLN A 65 9.89 -9.62 11.84
C GLN A 65 10.01 -8.44 10.88
N ALA A 66 10.33 -8.68 9.61
CA ALA A 66 10.46 -7.63 8.61
C ALA A 66 9.15 -6.86 8.42
N ARG A 67 7.99 -7.53 8.49
CA ARG A 67 6.67 -6.89 8.40
C ARG A 67 6.39 -5.91 9.53
N GLU A 68 6.88 -6.18 10.73
CA GLU A 68 6.68 -5.30 11.89
C GLU A 68 7.65 -4.11 11.89
N VAL A 69 8.79 -4.21 11.18
CA VAL A 69 9.85 -3.19 11.18
C VAL A 69 9.77 -2.27 9.97
N TYR A 70 9.42 -2.81 8.79
CA TYR A 70 9.43 -2.04 7.54
C TYR A 70 8.07 -1.41 7.21
N THR A 71 8.13 -0.31 6.47
CA THR A 71 6.93 0.25 5.83
C THR A 71 6.36 -0.75 4.84
N LYS A 72 5.06 -0.64 4.54
CA LYS A 72 4.36 -1.56 3.63
C LYS A 72 5.06 -1.75 2.29
N THR A 73 5.53 -0.65 1.68
CA THR A 73 6.22 -0.65 0.39
C THR A 73 7.54 -1.42 0.46
N ILE A 74 8.36 -1.12 1.47
CA ILE A 74 9.66 -1.78 1.66
C ILE A 74 9.46 -3.25 1.99
N PHE A 75 8.50 -3.58 2.85
CA PHE A 75 8.20 -4.97 3.19
C PHE A 75 7.75 -5.79 1.98
N LYS A 76 6.95 -5.20 1.08
CA LYS A 76 6.53 -5.87 -0.15
C LYS A 76 7.73 -6.20 -1.05
N GLU A 77 8.60 -5.24 -1.30
CA GLU A 77 9.82 -5.44 -2.10
C GLU A 77 10.74 -6.48 -1.45
N PHE A 78 10.93 -6.41 -0.14
CA PHE A 78 11.71 -7.38 0.62
C PHE A 78 11.13 -8.80 0.49
N GLN A 79 9.82 -8.95 0.63
CA GLN A 79 9.16 -10.25 0.53
C GLN A 79 9.26 -10.84 -0.87
N ASP A 80 9.14 -10.02 -1.92
CA ASP A 80 9.27 -10.45 -3.32
C ASP A 80 10.71 -10.94 -3.59
N GLN A 81 11.74 -10.20 -3.14
CA GLN A 81 13.14 -10.62 -3.26
C GLN A 81 13.48 -11.85 -2.42
N PHE A 82 12.91 -11.95 -1.23
CA PHE A 82 13.13 -13.10 -0.35
C PHE A 82 12.54 -14.38 -0.95
N GLU A 83 11.36 -14.30 -1.57
CA GLU A 83 10.75 -15.40 -2.31
C GLU A 83 11.65 -15.86 -3.47
N GLU A 84 12.12 -14.92 -4.30
CA GLU A 84 13.07 -15.21 -5.40
C GLU A 84 14.36 -15.87 -4.89
N ALA A 85 14.92 -15.36 -3.79
CA ALA A 85 16.14 -15.91 -3.19
C ALA A 85 15.95 -17.31 -2.59
N VAL A 86 14.74 -17.66 -2.14
CA VAL A 86 14.41 -19.00 -1.62
C VAL A 86 14.14 -19.98 -2.75
N ASP A 87 13.56 -19.52 -3.86
CA ASP A 87 13.35 -20.32 -5.07
C ASP A 87 14.67 -20.65 -5.79
N LEU A 88 15.70 -19.83 -5.63
CA LEU A 88 17.07 -20.17 -6.02
C LEU A 88 17.58 -21.34 -5.16
N ASN A 89 17.50 -22.55 -5.72
CA ASN A 89 17.83 -23.83 -5.11
C ASN A 89 19.15 -23.78 -4.32
N LEU A 90 19.06 -23.80 -2.99
CA LEU A 90 20.18 -24.11 -2.10
C LEU A 90 20.54 -25.58 -2.27
N THR A 91 21.42 -25.91 -3.22
CA THR A 91 21.95 -27.27 -3.33
C THR A 91 22.97 -27.49 -2.19
N PRO A 92 22.74 -28.46 -1.29
CA PRO A 92 23.67 -28.73 -0.20
C PRO A 92 24.91 -29.43 -0.77
N CYS A 93 26.04 -28.73 -0.78
CA CYS A 93 27.33 -29.36 -1.04
C CYS A 93 27.92 -29.78 0.31
N VAL A 94 28.06 -31.10 0.52
CA VAL A 94 28.74 -31.64 1.70
C VAL A 94 30.24 -31.55 1.46
N VAL A 95 30.91 -30.64 2.16
CA VAL A 95 32.37 -30.57 2.21
C VAL A 95 32.82 -31.07 3.58
N ASP A 96 33.37 -32.28 3.55
CA ASP A 96 34.19 -32.89 4.62
C ASP A 96 33.49 -33.18 5.96
N GLY A 97 32.17 -33.41 5.92
CA GLY A 97 31.40 -33.93 7.07
C GLY A 97 31.25 -32.99 8.28
N LYS A 98 31.83 -31.79 8.23
CA LYS A 98 31.81 -30.80 9.33
C LYS A 98 31.30 -29.42 8.92
N SER A 99 31.14 -29.16 7.63
CA SER A 99 30.73 -27.85 7.10
C SER A 99 29.75 -28.01 5.94
N PHE A 100 28.68 -27.21 5.95
CA PHE A 100 27.74 -27.08 4.84
C PHE A 100 28.14 -25.88 4.00
N LEU A 101 28.36 -26.08 2.70
CA LEU A 101 28.54 -25.01 1.73
C LEU A 101 27.28 -24.94 0.87
N TYR A 102 26.68 -23.76 0.77
CA TYR A 102 25.51 -23.52 -0.06
C TYR A 102 25.96 -22.87 -1.37
N MET A 103 25.66 -23.53 -2.48
CA MET A 103 25.89 -23.00 -3.83
C MET A 103 24.55 -22.46 -4.35
N LEU A 104 24.52 -21.18 -4.72
CA LEU A 104 23.38 -20.59 -5.43
C LEU A 104 23.51 -20.98 -6.91
N THR A 105 22.62 -21.84 -7.39
CA THR A 105 22.51 -22.17 -8.81
C THR A 105 21.28 -21.49 -9.38
N ASP A 106 21.50 -20.62 -10.38
CA ASP A 106 20.44 -19.99 -11.16
C ASP A 106 20.01 -20.99 -12.25
N ASP A 107 18.85 -21.61 -12.08
CA ASP A 107 18.30 -22.61 -13.02
C ASP A 107 17.55 -21.98 -14.22
N HIS A 108 17.76 -20.69 -14.50
CA HIS A 108 17.27 -20.07 -15.73
C HIS A 108 18.24 -20.32 -16.91
N SER A 109 18.12 -21.50 -17.53
CA SER A 109 18.64 -21.80 -18.89
C SER A 109 17.50 -22.04 -19.87
#